data_AF-A0A6B2TJ43-F1
#
_entry.id   AF-A0A6B2TJ43-F1
#
_cell.length_a   1.000
_cell.length_b   1.000
_cell.length_c   1.000
_cell.angle_alpha   90.00
_cell.angle_beta   90.00
_cell.angle_gamma   90.00
#
_symmetry.space_group_name_H-M   'P 1'
#
loop_
_entity.id
_entity.type
_entity.pdbx_description
1 polymer ?
#
loop_
_entity_poly.entity_id
_entity_poly.type
_entity_poly.pdbx_seq_one_letter_code
_entity_poly.pdbx_strand_id
1 'polypeptide(L)' 'MFRRREPVPFAFIAEAEKFRSNVTPPPRERATASQVLSRTLIGLTVVAGLVGSLLFGMPAMSADQSPAHTQKSEASDNR' A
#
# COMPACT_ATOMS: atom_id res chain seq x y z
N MET A 1 62.35 13.84 -12.41
CA MET A 1 61.59 14.17 -13.65
C MET A 1 60.21 14.68 -13.25
N PHE A 2 60.02 16.01 -13.30
CA PHE A 2 58.74 16.65 -13.02
C PHE A 2 57.75 16.33 -14.16
N ARG A 3 56.75 15.49 -13.90
CA ARG A 3 55.60 15.33 -14.79
C ARG A 3 54.73 16.56 -14.66
N ARG A 4 54.70 17.39 -15.71
CA ARG A 4 53.78 18.51 -15.87
C ARG A 4 52.35 17.97 -15.79
N ARG A 5 51.61 18.31 -14.72
CA ARG A 5 50.16 18.20 -14.69
C ARG A 5 49.61 19.50 -15.27
N GLU A 6 48.93 19.43 -16.40
CA GLU A 6 48.24 20.58 -16.97
C GLU A 6 47.20 21.10 -15.96
N PRO A 7 47.10 22.42 -15.74
CA PRO A 7 46.01 23.00 -14.97
C PRO A 7 44.72 22.84 -15.78
N VAL A 8 43.92 21.84 -15.43
CA VAL A 8 42.54 21.74 -15.91
C VAL A 8 41.77 22.97 -15.41
N PRO A 9 41.01 23.68 -16.26
CA PRO A 9 40.79 25.11 -16.07
C PRO A 9 40.18 25.49 -14.72
N PHE A 10 39.14 24.83 -14.22
CA PHE A 10 38.69 24.91 -12.83
C PHE A 10 37.53 23.93 -12.63
N ALA A 11 37.51 23.27 -11.48
CA ALA A 11 36.63 22.16 -11.16
C ALA A 11 35.24 22.63 -10.72
N PHE A 12 34.19 22.20 -11.42
CA PHE A 12 32.78 22.43 -11.06
C PHE A 12 32.33 21.73 -9.75
N ILE A 13 33.23 21.02 -9.07
CA ILE A 13 32.90 20.29 -7.84
C ILE A 13 32.79 21.26 -6.65
N ALA A 14 33.53 22.37 -6.65
CA ALA A 14 33.49 23.36 -5.57
C ALA A 14 32.23 24.25 -5.61
N GLU A 15 31.65 24.49 -6.80
CA GLU A 15 30.42 25.30 -6.90
C GLU A 15 29.17 24.49 -6.52
N ALA A 16 29.17 23.16 -6.70
CA ALA A 16 28.06 22.29 -6.30
C ALA A 16 27.84 22.26 -4.77
N GLU A 17 28.89 22.47 -3.96
CA GLU A 17 28.75 22.61 -2.51
C GLU A 17 28.25 24.01 -2.10
N LYS A 18 28.60 25.05 -2.86
CA LYS A 18 28.15 26.44 -2.62
C LYS A 18 26.65 26.65 -2.85
N PHE A 19 26.01 25.77 -3.61
CA PHE A 19 24.54 25.74 -3.80
C PHE A 19 23.81 24.73 -2.91
N ARG A 20 24.48 24.06 -1.96
CA ARG A 20 23.74 23.40 -0.88
C ARG A 20 23.15 24.49 -0.01
N SER A 21 21.94 24.89 -0.38
CA SER A 21 21.12 25.75 0.45
C SER A 21 21.11 25.16 1.86
N ASN A 22 21.42 25.98 2.85
CA ASN A 22 21.37 25.63 4.27
C ASN A 22 19.90 25.48 4.72
N VAL A 23 19.12 24.74 3.94
CA VAL A 23 17.75 24.36 4.24
C VAL A 23 17.90 23.12 5.10
N THR A 24 17.99 23.35 6.40
CA THR A 24 17.68 22.29 7.35
C THR A 24 16.27 21.80 6.96
N PRO A 25 16.08 20.51 6.64
CA PRO A 25 14.77 20.00 6.29
C PRO A 25 13.78 20.44 7.37
N PRO A 26 12.63 21.04 7.01
CA PRO A 26 11.67 21.47 8.01
C PRO A 26 11.35 20.27 8.92
N PRO A 27 11.24 20.49 10.24
CA PRO A 27 10.89 19.43 11.16
C PRO A 27 9.63 18.72 10.66
N ARG A 28 9.64 17.39 10.68
CA ARG A 28 8.45 16.61 10.29
C ARG A 28 7.26 17.07 11.12
N GLU A 29 6.21 17.55 10.47
CA GLU A 29 4.98 17.91 11.16
C GLU A 29 4.45 16.69 11.89
N ARG A 30 4.16 16.88 13.18
CA ARG A 30 3.52 15.84 13.99
C ARG A 30 2.08 15.71 13.53
N ALA A 31 1.61 14.47 13.41
CA ALA A 31 0.22 14.22 13.09
C ALA A 31 -0.66 14.91 14.14
N THR A 32 -1.62 15.71 13.67
CA THR A 32 -2.62 16.31 14.56
C THR A 32 -3.56 15.22 15.10
N ALA A 33 -4.20 15.46 16.24
CA ALA A 33 -5.17 14.52 16.80
C ALA A 33 -6.29 14.17 15.80
N SER A 34 -6.71 15.14 14.99
CA SER A 34 -7.70 14.94 13.93
C SER A 34 -7.20 14.03 12.79
N GLN A 35 -5.93 14.11 12.42
CA GLN A 35 -5.32 13.23 11.42
C GLN A 35 -5.18 11.79 11.92
N VAL A 36 -4.90 11.60 13.20
CA VAL A 36 -4.88 10.26 13.80
C VAL A 36 -6.29 9.69 13.82
N LEU A 37 -7.25 10.46 14.33
CA LEU A 37 -8.64 10.04 14.44
C LEU A 37 -9.24 9.66 13.07
N SER A 38 -8.98 10.44 12.03
CA SER A 38 -9.48 10.15 10.67
C SER A 38 -8.91 8.86 10.11
N ARG A 39 -7.59 8.65 10.23
CA ARG A 39 -6.94 7.41 9.79
C ARG A 39 -7.48 6.19 10.55
N THR A 40 -7.71 6.32 11.86
CA THR A 40 -8.29 5.24 12.66
C THR A 40 -9.74 4.93 12.30
N LEU A 41 -10.57 5.95 12.06
CA LEU A 41 -11.97 5.77 11.69
C LEU A 41 -12.13 5.09 10.33
N ILE A 42 -11.29 5.47 9.36
CA ILE A 42 -11.27 4.83 8.04
C ILE A 42 -10.90 3.35 8.20
N GLY A 43 -9.83 3.06 8.94
CA GLY A 43 -9.40 1.67 9.20
C GLY A 43 -10.50 0.85 9.88
N LEU A 44 -11.12 1.38 10.92
CA LEU A 44 -12.21 0.71 11.63
C LEU A 44 -13.42 0.43 10.73
N THR A 45 -13.80 1.38 9.88
CA THR A 45 -14.93 1.20 8.94
C THR A 45 -14.66 0.08 7.95
N VAL A 46 -13.45 0.02 7.40
CA VAL A 46 -13.06 -1.04 6.45
C VAL A 46 -13.07 -2.40 7.12
N VAL A 47 -12.49 -2.51 8.33
CA VAL A 47 -12.47 -3.77 9.10
C VAL A 47 -13.89 -4.21 9.46
N ALA A 48 -14.75 -3.28 9.91
CA ALA A 48 -16.15 -3.59 10.22
C ALA A 48 -16.93 -4.08 9.00
N GLY A 49 -16.71 -3.48 7.83
CA GLY A 49 -17.31 -3.93 6.58
C GLY A 49 -16.86 -5.34 6.17
N LEU A 50 -15.57 -5.65 6.29
CA LEU A 50 -15.03 -6.98 6.04
C LEU A 50 -15.59 -8.03 7.00
N VAL A 51 -15.61 -7.73 8.30
CA VAL A 51 -16.19 -8.61 9.32
C VAL A 51 -17.67 -8.83 9.04
N GLY A 52 -18.43 -7.78 8.72
CA GLY A 52 -19.84 -7.89 8.32
C GLY A 52 -20.00 -8.80 7.10
N SER A 53 -19.22 -8.58 6.04
CA SER A 53 -19.25 -9.43 4.85
C SER A 53 -18.98 -10.90 5.15
N LEU A 54 -18.08 -11.20 6.08
CA LEU A 54 -17.81 -12.58 6.50
C LEU A 54 -18.98 -13.15 7.31
N LEU A 55 -19.52 -12.36 8.25
CA LEU A 55 -20.62 -12.78 9.10
C LEU A 55 -21.89 -13.11 8.30
N PHE A 56 -22.15 -12.37 7.22
CA PHE A 56 -23.29 -12.59 6.33
C PHE A 56 -22.98 -13.54 5.16
N GLY A 57 -21.74 -13.52 4.63
CA GLY A 57 -21.33 -14.34 3.50
C GLY A 57 -21.07 -15.81 3.84
N MET A 58 -20.55 -16.10 5.04
CA MET A 58 -20.27 -17.48 5.47
C MET A 58 -21.55 -18.32 5.62
N PRO A 59 -22.64 -17.84 6.26
CA PRO A 59 -23.92 -18.57 6.26
C PRO A 59 -24.48 -18.81 4.86
N ALA A 60 -24.28 -17.86 3.93
CA ALA A 60 -24.73 -18.01 2.55
C ALA A 60 -23.95 -19.09 1.76
N MET A 61 -22.71 -19.37 2.16
CA MET A 61 -21.90 -20.47 1.61
C MET A 61 -22.07 -21.79 2.38
N SER A 62 -22.68 -21.74 3.57
CA SER A 62 -22.90 -22.92 4.40
C SER A 62 -23.99 -23.78 3.75
N ALA A 63 -23.57 -24.91 3.16
CA ALA A 63 -24.44 -25.85 2.46
C ALA A 63 -25.40 -26.64 3.37
N ASP A 64 -25.50 -26.29 4.66
CA ASP A 64 -26.27 -27.01 5.68
C ASP A 64 -27.80 -27.00 5.48
N GLN A 65 -28.30 -26.38 4.41
CA GLN A 65 -29.72 -26.47 4.03
C GLN A 65 -29.92 -26.70 2.53
N SER A 66 -29.01 -27.37 1.84
CA SER A 66 -29.44 -28.07 0.62
C SER A 66 -30.15 -29.34 1.08
N PRO A 67 -31.50 -29.44 1.04
CA PRO A 67 -32.13 -30.75 1.10
C PRO A 67 -31.45 -31.57 0.01
N ALA A 68 -31.14 -32.84 0.26
CA ALA A 68 -30.45 -33.72 -0.67
C ALA A 68 -31.17 -33.81 -2.03
N HIS A 69 -31.02 -32.78 -2.86
CA HIS A 69 -31.47 -32.77 -4.23
C HIS A 69 -30.26 -33.26 -4.99
N THR A 70 -30.22 -34.59 -5.10
CA THR A 70 -29.45 -35.31 -6.12
C THR A 70 -29.44 -34.47 -7.39
N GLN A 71 -28.29 -33.87 -7.71
CA GLN A 71 -28.06 -33.31 -9.04
C GLN A 71 -28.11 -34.47 -10.03
N LYS A 72 -29.30 -34.74 -10.58
CA LYS A 72 -29.45 -35.63 -11.72
C LYS A 72 -28.92 -34.87 -12.94
N SER A 73 -27.71 -35.22 -13.34
CA SER A 73 -27.13 -34.76 -14.59
C SER A 73 -27.90 -35.45 -15.73
N GLU A 74 -28.81 -34.74 -16.40
CA GLU A 74 -29.51 -35.25 -17.59
C GLU A 74 -28.57 -35.51 -18.78
N ALA A 75 -27.30 -35.10 -18.68
CA ALA A 75 -26.27 -35.40 -19.66
C ALA A 75 -25.79 -36.87 -19.65
N SER A 76 -26.19 -37.67 -18.66
CA SER A 76 -25.81 -39.08 -18.57
C SER A 76 -26.83 -40.05 -19.18
N ASP A 77 -28.01 -39.57 -19.62
CA ASP A 77 -29.14 -40.41 -20.05
C ASP A 77 -29.33 -40.46 -21.58
N ASN A 78 -28.26 -40.18 -22.34
CA ASN A 78 -28.32 -40.16 -23.81
C ASN A 78 -27.10 -40.84 -24.46
N ARG A 79 -26.90 -42.12 -24.11
CA ARG A 79 -26.06 -43.05 -24.87
C ARG A 79 -26.73 -44.41 -24.98
#